data_AF-L1PNZ6-F1
#
_entry.id   AF-L1PNZ6-F1
#
_cell.length_a   1.000
_cell.length_b   1.000
_cell.length_c   1.000
_cell.angle_alpha   90.00
_cell.angle_beta   90.00
_cell.angle_gamma   90.00
#
_symmetry.space_group_name_H-M   'P 1'
#
loop_
_entity.id
_entity.type
_entity.pdbx_description
1 polymer ?
#
loop_
_entity_poly.entity_id
_entity_poly.type
_entity_poly.pdbx_seq_one_letter_code
_entity_poly.pdbx_strand_id
1 'polypeptide(L)'
;MASSATFKREQTTLALLIYGAMVDNTSLLEVSPQQNRKYMNNTDKEQWFWNIIANAKEDRELLRTILMEFSKDNIVAFQEIFVDLAAELQCEPFTNYIEESEDGVEDVSHWVVSKGRTYYEKILKHPELIPYSIKGNDSDTILYGIADEVCLDKYNDVTGIY
;
A
#
# COMPACT_ATOMS: atom_id res chain seq x y z
N MET A 1 -36.70 27.24 39.17
CA MET A 1 -37.77 27.73 38.26
C MET A 1 -37.09 28.37 37.05
N ALA A 2 -37.58 28.03 35.85
CA ALA A 2 -37.45 28.64 34.52
C ALA A 2 -36.65 29.96 34.38
N SER A 3 -35.98 30.33 33.28
CA SER A 3 -35.86 29.85 31.90
C SER A 3 -34.91 30.87 31.20
N SER A 4 -34.10 30.47 30.23
CA SER A 4 -34.18 30.97 28.85
C SER A 4 -32.99 30.51 28.01
N ALA A 5 -33.31 30.02 26.81
CA ALA A 5 -32.41 29.48 25.80
C ALA A 5 -31.75 30.59 24.96
N THR A 6 -30.56 30.32 24.42
CA THR A 6 -30.23 30.74 23.05
C THR A 6 -29.24 29.79 22.40
N PHE A 7 -29.58 29.40 21.17
CA PHE A 7 -28.93 28.48 20.26
C PHE A 7 -27.85 29.21 19.42
N LYS A 8 -26.68 28.62 19.19
CA LYS A 8 -26.04 28.50 17.86
C LYS A 8 -24.76 27.66 17.90
N ARG A 9 -24.59 26.90 16.82
CA ARG A 9 -23.50 25.97 16.45
C ARG A 9 -22.12 26.61 16.56
N GLU A 10 -21.11 25.78 16.83
CA GLU A 10 -19.92 25.67 15.99
C GLU A 10 -19.20 24.34 16.24
N GLN A 11 -18.69 23.78 15.15
CA GLN A 11 -17.95 22.52 15.09
C GLN A 11 -16.54 22.68 15.69
N THR A 12 -15.83 21.57 15.96
CA THR A 12 -14.53 21.19 15.36
C THR A 12 -13.68 20.35 16.34
N THR A 13 -13.40 19.13 15.90
CA THR A 13 -12.23 18.25 16.08
C THR A 13 -11.15 18.61 17.12
N LEU A 14 -10.90 17.68 18.06
CA LEU A 14 -9.70 17.64 18.90
C LEU A 14 -8.92 16.35 18.59
N ALA A 15 -7.87 16.47 17.80
CA ALA A 15 -6.82 15.48 17.69
C ALA A 15 -5.45 16.15 17.92
N LEU A 16 -4.62 15.43 18.67
CA LEU A 16 -3.15 15.54 18.76
C LEU A 16 -2.56 16.69 19.57
N LEU A 17 -2.31 16.36 20.82
CA LEU A 17 -1.41 17.01 21.75
C LEU A 17 -0.03 16.32 21.65
N ILE A 18 1.05 17.14 21.60
CA ILE A 18 2.46 16.83 21.97
C ILE A 18 3.26 16.14 20.83
N TYR A 19 4.25 16.73 20.15
CA TYR A 19 5.54 17.36 20.54
C TYR A 19 5.86 18.47 19.47
N GLY A 20 6.33 19.71 19.68
CA GLY A 20 7.39 20.27 20.54
C GLY A 20 8.80 19.89 20.02
N ALA A 21 9.73 20.73 19.56
CA ALA A 21 9.86 22.16 19.25
C ALA A 21 11.18 22.34 18.43
N MET A 22 11.32 23.49 17.75
CA MET A 22 12.51 24.05 17.05
C MET A 22 12.83 23.52 15.63
N VAL A 23 12.48 24.27 14.57
CA VAL A 23 13.27 25.34 13.90
C VAL A 23 12.31 26.12 12.97
N ASP A 24 12.54 27.43 12.85
CA ASP A 24 11.66 28.43 12.25
C ASP A 24 11.36 28.27 10.74
N ASN A 25 10.06 28.28 10.44
CA ASN A 25 9.38 29.12 9.44
C ASN A 25 9.78 29.01 7.95
N THR A 26 9.14 28.09 7.21
CA THR A 26 8.47 28.45 5.93
C THR A 26 7.32 27.47 5.65
N SER A 27 6.10 28.02 5.54
CA SER A 27 4.88 27.40 5.00
C SER A 27 4.40 26.06 5.61
N LEU A 28 3.54 26.19 6.61
CA LEU A 28 2.37 25.31 6.76
C LEU A 28 1.58 25.31 5.45
N LEU A 29 1.84 24.32 4.60
CA LEU A 29 0.86 23.86 3.63
C LEU A 29 0.35 22.53 4.17
N GLU A 30 -0.92 22.50 4.56
CA GLU A 30 -1.69 21.25 4.52
C GLU A 30 -1.73 20.79 3.07
N VAL A 31 -0.66 20.10 2.63
CA VAL A 31 -0.62 19.49 1.31
C VAL A 31 -1.38 18.18 1.43
N SER A 32 -2.58 18.14 0.85
CA SER A 32 -3.30 16.90 0.65
C SER A 32 -2.37 15.90 -0.09
N PRO A 33 -2.36 14.61 0.28
CA PRO A 33 -1.44 13.61 -0.29
C PRO A 33 -1.49 13.46 -1.83
N GLN A 34 -2.47 14.09 -2.47
CA GLN A 34 -2.80 13.93 -3.88
C GLN A 34 -2.00 14.88 -4.81
N GLN A 35 -1.35 15.95 -4.33
CA GLN A 35 -0.93 17.05 -5.22
C GLN A 35 0.57 17.20 -5.55
N ASN A 36 1.50 16.42 -4.98
CA ASN A 36 2.94 16.73 -5.09
C ASN A 36 3.79 15.68 -5.83
N ARG A 37 3.27 15.08 -6.90
CA ARG A 37 3.90 13.88 -7.50
C ARG A 37 4.87 14.10 -8.67
N LYS A 38 4.97 15.31 -9.22
CA LYS A 38 5.86 15.58 -10.37
C LYS A 38 7.36 15.41 -10.04
N TYR A 39 7.74 15.28 -8.76
CA TYR A 39 9.13 15.28 -8.30
C TYR A 39 9.46 14.23 -7.22
N MET A 40 8.65 13.18 -7.03
CA MET A 40 9.03 12.11 -6.08
C MET A 40 10.20 11.31 -6.66
N ASN A 41 11.30 11.25 -5.92
CA ASN A 41 12.40 10.34 -6.26
C ASN A 41 11.96 8.88 -6.04
N ASN A 42 12.71 7.90 -6.55
CA ASN A 42 12.31 6.48 -6.47
C ASN A 42 12.13 6.00 -5.01
N THR A 43 12.97 6.48 -4.08
CA THR A 43 12.88 6.14 -2.66
C THR A 43 11.57 6.64 -2.02
N ASP A 44 11.13 7.85 -2.38
CA ASP A 44 9.88 8.43 -1.87
C ASP A 44 8.65 7.63 -2.38
N LYS A 45 8.70 7.16 -3.63
CA LYS A 45 7.63 6.35 -4.24
C LYS A 45 7.54 4.97 -3.58
N GLU A 46 8.67 4.30 -3.40
CA GLU A 46 8.70 3.00 -2.76
C GLU A 46 8.26 3.09 -1.29
N GLN A 47 8.67 4.14 -0.56
CA GLN A 47 8.20 4.38 0.80
C GLN A 47 6.68 4.63 0.84
N TRP A 48 6.14 5.39 -0.11
CA TRP A 48 4.69 5.59 -0.25
C TRP A 48 3.95 4.26 -0.46
N PHE A 49 4.45 3.41 -1.35
CA PHE A 49 3.91 2.06 -1.58
C PHE A 49 3.91 1.22 -0.30
N TRP A 50 5.06 1.13 0.39
CA TRP A 50 5.18 0.33 1.61
C TRP A 50 4.27 0.84 2.74
N ASN A 51 4.05 2.15 2.84
CA ASN A 51 3.10 2.71 3.80
C ASN A 51 1.66 2.25 3.51
N ILE A 52 1.27 2.12 2.24
CA ILE A 52 -0.06 1.60 1.86
C ILE A 52 -0.19 0.13 2.25
N ILE A 53 0.79 -0.71 1.88
CA ILE A 53 0.81 -2.14 2.23
C ILE A 53 0.75 -2.34 3.74
N ALA A 54 1.55 -1.58 4.51
CA ALA A 54 1.54 -1.65 5.97
C ALA A 54 0.17 -1.26 6.57
N ASN A 55 -0.52 -0.28 5.99
CA ASN A 55 -1.84 0.15 6.43
C ASN A 55 -2.96 -0.84 6.05
N ALA A 56 -2.79 -1.58 4.95
CA ALA A 56 -3.70 -2.63 4.53
C ALA A 56 -3.68 -3.85 5.47
N LYS A 57 -2.57 -4.09 6.20
CA LYS A 57 -2.45 -5.18 7.19
C LYS A 57 -2.83 -6.56 6.63
N GLU A 58 -2.42 -6.83 5.40
CA GLU A 58 -2.73 -8.09 4.69
C GLU A 58 -4.24 -8.34 4.49
N ASP A 59 -5.06 -7.29 4.61
CA ASP A 59 -6.51 -7.34 4.42
C ASP A 59 -6.88 -6.66 3.10
N ARG A 60 -7.44 -7.47 2.20
CA ARG A 60 -7.88 -7.07 0.86
C ARG A 60 -8.91 -5.94 0.89
N GLU A 61 -9.87 -5.98 1.81
CA GLU A 61 -10.93 -4.98 1.93
C GLU A 61 -10.38 -3.66 2.51
N LEU A 62 -9.41 -3.74 3.43
CA LEU A 62 -8.70 -2.55 3.90
C LEU A 62 -7.89 -1.90 2.76
N LEU A 63 -7.14 -2.69 1.98
CA LEU A 63 -6.41 -2.15 0.83
C LEU A 63 -7.37 -1.50 -0.17
N ARG A 64 -8.47 -2.18 -0.50
CA ARG A 64 -9.51 -1.67 -1.40
C ARG A 64 -10.06 -0.33 -0.92
N THR A 65 -10.37 -0.21 0.38
CA THR A 65 -10.83 1.04 1.00
C THR A 65 -9.79 2.15 0.89
N ILE A 66 -8.51 1.84 1.10
CA ILE A 66 -7.42 2.83 0.96
C ILE A 66 -7.31 3.30 -0.50
N LEU A 67 -7.30 2.38 -1.46
CA LEU A 67 -7.13 2.71 -2.88
C LEU A 67 -8.34 3.43 -3.48
N MET A 68 -9.55 3.24 -2.94
CA MET A 68 -10.75 3.99 -3.35
C MET A 68 -10.61 5.50 -3.18
N GLU A 69 -9.76 5.98 -2.26
CA GLU A 69 -9.48 7.41 -2.04
C GLU A 69 -8.48 8.01 -3.04
N PHE A 70 -7.88 7.18 -3.90
CA PHE A 70 -6.83 7.60 -4.83
C PHE A 70 -7.34 7.90 -6.24
N SER A 71 -6.59 8.72 -6.99
CA SER A 71 -6.81 8.90 -8.43
C SER A 71 -6.39 7.65 -9.21
N LYS A 72 -6.85 7.54 -10.46
CA LYS A 72 -6.45 6.44 -11.35
C LYS A 72 -4.92 6.35 -11.50
N ASP A 73 -4.25 7.47 -11.77
CA ASP A 73 -2.78 7.53 -11.88
C ASP A 73 -2.09 7.06 -10.59
N ASN A 74 -2.71 7.30 -9.43
CA ASN A 74 -2.19 6.84 -8.16
C ASN A 74 -2.34 5.33 -7.98
N ILE A 75 -3.45 4.76 -8.43
CA ILE A 75 -3.69 3.31 -8.38
C ILE A 75 -2.77 2.59 -9.38
N VAL A 76 -2.60 3.13 -10.59
CA VAL A 76 -1.66 2.59 -11.59
C VAL A 76 -0.24 2.59 -11.04
N ALA A 77 0.24 3.70 -10.46
CA ALA A 77 1.58 3.73 -9.87
C ALA A 77 1.76 2.78 -8.68
N PHE A 78 0.68 2.49 -7.93
CA PHE A 78 0.72 1.48 -6.88
C PHE A 78 0.93 0.08 -7.48
N GLN A 79 0.19 -0.24 -8.53
CA GLN A 79 0.28 -1.51 -9.24
C GLN A 79 1.65 -1.70 -9.90
N GLU A 80 2.20 -0.67 -10.56
CA GLU A 80 3.54 -0.69 -11.15
C GLU A 80 4.61 -1.11 -10.12
N ILE A 81 4.61 -0.46 -8.95
CA ILE A 81 5.58 -0.79 -7.89
C ILE A 81 5.35 -2.19 -7.33
N PHE A 82 4.09 -2.62 -7.21
CA PHE A 82 3.77 -3.97 -6.73
C PHE A 82 4.36 -5.04 -7.67
N VAL A 83 4.09 -4.91 -8.97
CA VAL A 83 4.55 -5.84 -10.00
C VAL A 83 6.07 -5.82 -10.10
N ASP A 84 6.69 -4.63 -10.11
CA ASP A 84 8.16 -4.50 -10.16
C ASP A 84 8.85 -5.24 -9.00
N LEU A 85 8.33 -5.07 -7.77
CA LEU A 85 8.89 -5.73 -6.59
C LEU A 85 8.65 -7.25 -6.59
N ALA A 86 7.50 -7.69 -7.08
CA ALA A 86 7.20 -9.11 -7.20
C ALA A 86 8.09 -9.78 -8.26
N ALA A 87 8.30 -9.13 -9.41
CA ALA A 87 9.14 -9.63 -10.49
C ALA A 87 10.59 -9.88 -10.05
N GLU A 88 11.12 -9.11 -9.10
CA GLU A 88 12.45 -9.36 -8.51
C GLU A 88 12.56 -10.75 -7.86
N LEU A 89 11.46 -11.26 -7.29
CA LEU A 89 11.39 -12.57 -6.63
C LEU A 89 11.13 -13.73 -7.60
N GLN A 90 10.81 -13.45 -8.86
CA GLN A 90 10.49 -14.47 -9.87
C GLN A 90 11.72 -14.97 -10.65
N CYS A 91 12.93 -14.67 -10.15
CA CYS A 91 14.18 -15.07 -10.76
C CYS A 91 15.14 -15.71 -9.74
N GLU A 92 16.26 -16.27 -10.22
CA GLU A 92 17.31 -16.75 -9.32
C GLU A 92 17.88 -15.57 -8.49
N PRO A 93 18.18 -15.77 -7.19
CA PRO A 93 18.27 -17.06 -6.50
C PRO A 93 16.96 -17.59 -5.91
N PHE A 94 15.86 -16.84 -5.96
CA PHE A 94 14.61 -17.16 -5.24
C PHE A 94 13.91 -18.39 -5.81
N THR A 95 13.85 -18.50 -7.14
CA THR A 95 13.20 -19.63 -7.84
C THR A 95 13.83 -20.98 -7.54
N ASN A 96 15.07 -21.03 -7.01
CA ASN A 96 15.70 -22.27 -6.54
C ASN A 96 15.03 -22.86 -5.28
N TYR A 97 14.19 -22.08 -4.59
CA TYR A 97 13.58 -22.45 -3.32
C TYR A 97 12.04 -22.51 -3.38
N ILE A 98 11.45 -22.13 -4.52
CA ILE A 98 9.99 -22.15 -4.76
C ILE A 98 9.64 -23.43 -5.57
N GLU A 99 8.40 -23.90 -5.45
CA GLU A 99 7.84 -24.90 -6.36
C GLU A 99 8.04 -24.50 -7.83
N GLU A 100 8.49 -25.45 -8.65
CA GLU A 100 8.77 -25.24 -10.08
C GLU A 100 7.47 -25.20 -10.92
N SER A 101 6.58 -24.27 -10.61
CA SER A 101 5.39 -23.93 -11.39
C SER A 101 5.30 -22.42 -11.59
N GLU A 102 4.82 -21.99 -12.75
CA GLU A 102 4.62 -20.56 -13.05
C GLU A 102 3.67 -19.93 -12.02
N ASP A 103 2.51 -20.55 -11.81
CA ASP A 103 1.55 -20.14 -10.79
C ASP A 103 2.16 -20.09 -9.39
N GLY A 104 2.99 -21.07 -9.01
CA GLY A 104 3.60 -21.13 -7.68
C GLY A 104 4.63 -20.01 -7.46
N VAL A 105 5.42 -19.68 -8.48
CA VAL A 105 6.38 -18.57 -8.45
C VAL A 105 5.65 -17.23 -8.35
N GLU A 106 4.59 -17.04 -9.15
CA GLU A 106 3.78 -15.83 -9.12
C GLU A 106 3.10 -15.63 -7.75
N ASP A 107 2.40 -16.66 -7.27
CA ASP A 107 1.68 -16.66 -6.00
C ASP A 107 2.58 -16.35 -4.80
N VAL A 108 3.74 -17.02 -4.71
CA VAL A 108 4.70 -16.77 -3.64
C VAL A 108 5.26 -15.35 -3.72
N SER A 109 5.58 -14.86 -4.91
CA SER A 109 6.14 -13.52 -5.10
C SER A 109 5.14 -12.44 -4.67
N HIS A 110 3.89 -12.54 -5.12
CA HIS A 110 2.82 -11.63 -4.72
C HIS A 110 2.52 -11.70 -3.22
N TRP A 111 2.55 -12.89 -2.64
CA TRP A 111 2.38 -13.07 -1.21
C TRP A 111 3.50 -12.39 -0.41
N VAL A 112 4.77 -12.59 -0.78
CA VAL A 112 5.92 -11.98 -0.07
C VAL A 112 5.82 -10.44 -0.06
N VAL A 113 5.45 -9.80 -1.18
CA VAL A 113 5.23 -8.34 -1.24
C VAL A 113 4.07 -7.93 -0.33
N SER A 114 2.99 -8.72 -0.29
CA SER A 114 1.80 -8.47 0.53
C SER A 114 2.09 -8.50 2.04
N LYS A 115 3.08 -9.30 2.49
CA LYS A 115 3.58 -9.33 3.88
C LYS A 115 4.27 -8.03 4.32
N GLY A 116 4.58 -7.15 3.37
CA GLY A 116 5.16 -5.84 3.62
C GLY A 116 6.68 -5.82 3.70
N ARG A 117 7.20 -4.59 3.77
CA ARG A 117 8.62 -4.25 3.57
C ARG A 117 9.60 -5.09 4.37
N THR A 118 9.37 -5.24 5.67
CA THR A 118 10.31 -5.95 6.56
C THR A 118 10.46 -7.41 6.17
N TYR A 119 9.37 -8.06 5.75
CA TYR A 119 9.41 -9.45 5.31
C TYR A 119 10.06 -9.56 3.94
N TYR A 120 9.68 -8.68 3.00
CA TYR A 120 10.29 -8.59 1.68
C TYR A 120 11.82 -8.41 1.75
N GLU A 121 12.32 -7.42 2.50
CA GLU A 121 13.77 -7.18 2.68
C GLU A 121 14.49 -8.35 3.36
N LYS A 122 13.80 -9.11 4.22
CA LYS A 122 14.36 -10.31 4.83
C LYS A 122 14.57 -11.40 3.77
N ILE A 123 13.60 -11.59 2.88
CA ILE A 123 13.71 -12.55 1.78
C ILE A 123 14.82 -12.14 0.81
N LEU A 124 14.92 -10.86 0.43
CA LEU A 124 16.01 -10.38 -0.43
C LEU A 124 17.40 -10.69 0.14
N LYS A 125 17.57 -10.59 1.47
CA LYS A 125 18.85 -10.89 2.15
C LYS A 125 19.10 -12.39 2.34
N HIS A 126 18.03 -13.17 2.39
CA HIS A 126 18.05 -14.60 2.68
C HIS A 126 17.05 -15.34 1.77
N PRO A 127 17.38 -15.52 0.48
CA PRO A 127 16.50 -16.15 -0.50
C PRO A 127 16.02 -17.54 -0.07
N GLU A 128 16.84 -18.28 0.68
CA GLU A 128 16.52 -19.60 1.23
C GLU A 128 15.35 -19.62 2.23
N LEU A 129 14.91 -18.45 2.71
CA LEU A 129 13.78 -18.29 3.62
C LEU A 129 12.45 -18.06 2.90
N ILE A 130 12.46 -17.94 1.56
CA ILE A 130 11.24 -17.81 0.78
C ILE A 130 10.38 -19.08 0.94
N PRO A 131 9.05 -18.98 1.02
CA PRO A 131 8.19 -20.15 1.09
C PRO A 131 8.33 -21.00 -0.17
N TYR A 132 8.39 -22.33 0.00
CA TYR A 132 8.34 -23.26 -1.14
C TYR A 132 7.01 -23.15 -1.91
N SER A 133 5.90 -22.99 -1.18
CA SER A 133 4.58 -22.75 -1.75
C SER A 133 3.72 -22.02 -0.71
N ILE A 134 2.71 -21.28 -1.16
CA ILE A 134 1.63 -20.83 -0.28
C ILE A 134 0.60 -21.94 -0.10
N LYS A 135 -0.11 -22.00 1.04
CA LYS A 135 -1.06 -23.09 1.33
C LYS A 135 -2.33 -22.57 2.01
N GLY A 136 -3.44 -23.27 1.76
CA GLY A 136 -4.70 -23.01 2.45
C GLY A 136 -5.16 -21.57 2.23
N ASN A 137 -5.47 -20.87 3.31
CA ASN A 137 -6.04 -19.52 3.25
C ASN A 137 -4.96 -18.41 3.11
N ASP A 138 -3.68 -18.76 2.95
CA ASP A 138 -2.62 -17.76 2.76
C ASP A 138 -2.84 -16.96 1.46
N SER A 139 -3.47 -17.55 0.45
CA SER A 139 -3.89 -16.85 -0.78
C SER A 139 -4.83 -15.68 -0.50
N ASP A 140 -5.65 -15.76 0.56
CA ASP A 140 -6.61 -14.70 0.91
C ASP A 140 -5.90 -13.43 1.42
N THR A 141 -4.63 -13.55 1.81
CA THR A 141 -3.78 -12.44 2.26
C THR A 141 -2.98 -11.79 1.14
N ILE A 142 -3.07 -12.32 -0.09
CA ILE A 142 -2.45 -11.70 -1.26
C ILE A 142 -3.21 -10.42 -1.61
N LEU A 143 -2.47 -9.33 -1.67
CA LEU A 143 -2.99 -7.99 -1.95
C LEU A 143 -2.97 -7.63 -3.44
N TYR A 144 -2.34 -8.47 -4.27
CA TYR A 144 -2.36 -8.35 -5.73
C TYR A 144 -3.81 -8.43 -6.28
N GLY A 145 -4.04 -7.74 -7.40
CA GLY A 145 -5.34 -7.66 -8.08
C GLY A 145 -6.29 -6.60 -7.52
N ILE A 146 -6.13 -6.15 -6.27
CA ILE A 146 -7.03 -5.15 -5.66
C ILE A 146 -6.99 -3.80 -6.40
N ALA A 147 -5.84 -3.43 -6.96
CA ALA A 147 -5.72 -2.21 -7.76
C ALA A 147 -6.59 -2.26 -9.03
N ASP A 148 -6.63 -3.41 -9.71
CA ASP A 148 -7.49 -3.63 -10.88
C ASP A 148 -8.97 -3.62 -10.51
N GLU A 149 -9.34 -4.30 -9.41
CA GLU A 149 -10.72 -4.29 -8.91
C GLU A 149 -11.20 -2.87 -8.61
N VAL A 150 -10.38 -2.06 -7.91
CA VAL A 150 -10.72 -0.67 -7.60
C VAL A 150 -10.82 0.18 -8.86
N CYS A 151 -9.90 0.01 -9.82
CA CYS A 151 -9.98 0.71 -11.09
C CYS A 151 -11.26 0.35 -11.85
N LEU A 152 -11.63 -0.94 -11.88
CA LEU A 152 -12.81 -1.41 -12.58
C LEU A 152 -14.07 -0.79 -11.96
N ASP A 153 -14.17 -0.79 -10.65
CA ASP A 153 -15.35 -0.27 -9.95
C ASP A 153 -15.47 1.26 -10.03
N LYS A 154 -14.35 1.98 -9.95
CA LYS A 154 -14.34 3.45 -9.88
C LYS A 154 -14.33 4.12 -11.26
N TYR A 155 -13.66 3.50 -12.23
CA TYR A 155 -13.37 4.09 -13.54
C TYR A 155 -13.86 3.25 -14.72
N ASN A 156 -14.46 2.07 -14.47
CA ASN A 156 -14.90 1.13 -15.51
C ASN A 156 -13.77 0.76 -16.48
N ASP A 157 -12.57 0.57 -15.92
CA ASP A 157 -11.33 0.24 -16.63
C ASP A 157 -10.36 -0.49 -15.69
N VAL A 158 -9.32 -1.14 -16.19
CA VAL A 158 -8.27 -1.79 -15.36
C VAL A 158 -7.00 -0.94 -15.32
N THR A 159 -6.01 -1.34 -14.52
CA THR A 159 -4.70 -0.69 -14.52
C THR A 159 -3.92 -0.98 -15.80
N GLY A 160 -4.06 -2.19 -16.35
CA GLY A 160 -3.33 -2.66 -17.51
C GLY A 160 -1.86 -3.00 -17.23
N ILE A 161 -1.50 -3.20 -15.96
CA ILE A 161 -0.14 -3.50 -15.48
C ILE A 161 -0.14 -4.89 -14.84
N TYR A 162 0.70 -5.78 -15.36
CA TYR A 162 0.81 -7.21 -15.01
C TYR A 162 2.27 -7.63 -14.92
#